data_AF-A0A374I9X1-F1
#
_entry.id   AF-A0A374I9X1-F1
#
_cell.length_a   1.000
_cell.length_b   1.000
_cell.length_c   1.000
_cell.angle_alpha   90.00
_cell.angle_beta   90.00
_cell.angle_gamma   90.00
#
_symmetry.space_group_name_H-M   'P 1'
#
loop_
_entity.id
_entity.type
_entity.pdbx_description
1 polymer ?
#
loop_
_entity_poly.entity_id
_entity_poly.type
_entity_poly.pdbx_seq_one_letter_code
_entity_poly.pdbx_strand_id
1 'polypeptide(L)'
;MSSDERLLNIVMSYREKLQKKIQIRKKEMEEDNNDHYMIYNALGFTSEEGYQIDYQQNVGRFLYKYAGSMLEELAINCLKQAFPQAQEKVKLLNTIDKSPKHVEIDCLVDDRAYEIKWKDATTDGDHIKKEHKRVQVIKDAGYTPIRIMFFEPNREQAIRIQATLKQLYKDIGGEYYAGEDAWNYLMQETGVNLKELFNKMKE
;
A
#
# COMPACT_ATOMS: atom_id res chain seq x y z
N MET A 1 -25.26 -10.53 5.76
CA MET A 1 -24.21 -9.72 6.41
C MET A 1 -24.30 -8.31 5.87
N SER A 2 -24.23 -7.30 6.74
CA SER A 2 -24.18 -5.90 6.29
C SER A 2 -22.81 -5.61 5.63
N SER A 3 -22.74 -4.56 4.81
CA SER A 3 -21.49 -4.08 4.21
C SER A 3 -20.42 -3.84 5.28
N ASP A 4 -20.79 -3.16 6.36
CA ASP A 4 -19.90 -2.87 7.50
C ASP A 4 -19.37 -4.14 8.18
N GLU A 5 -20.21 -5.17 8.34
CA GLU A 5 -19.81 -6.44 8.94
C GLU A 5 -18.76 -7.17 8.09
N ARG A 6 -18.89 -7.11 6.76
CA ARG A 6 -17.89 -7.68 5.84
C ARG A 6 -16.55 -6.96 5.96
N LEU A 7 -16.55 -5.62 5.97
CA LEU A 7 -15.33 -4.83 6.11
C LEU A 7 -14.66 -5.05 7.47
N LEU A 8 -15.45 -5.15 8.55
CA LEU A 8 -14.95 -5.46 9.88
C LEU A 8 -14.26 -6.83 9.94
N ASN A 9 -14.83 -7.85 9.27
CA ASN A 9 -14.23 -9.17 9.20
C ASN A 9 -12.88 -9.18 8.48
N ILE A 10 -12.69 -8.34 7.46
CA ILE A 10 -11.40 -8.15 6.80
C ILE A 10 -10.39 -7.58 7.82
N VAL A 11 -10.75 -6.51 8.52
CA VAL A 11 -9.87 -5.89 9.55
C VAL A 11 -9.47 -6.92 10.61
N MET A 12 -10.43 -7.66 11.15
CA MET A 12 -10.18 -8.68 12.18
C MET A 12 -9.26 -9.80 11.65
N SER A 13 -9.47 -10.26 10.42
CA SER A 13 -8.60 -11.26 9.79
C SER A 13 -7.16 -10.78 9.66
N TYR A 14 -6.95 -9.54 9.22
CA TYR A 14 -5.60 -8.96 9.12
C TYR A 14 -4.95 -8.79 10.49
N ARG A 15 -5.70 -8.37 11.51
CA ARG A 15 -5.23 -8.27 12.89
C ARG A 15 -4.71 -9.62 13.40
N GLU A 16 -5.51 -10.67 13.26
CA GLU A 16 -5.12 -12.03 13.70
C GLU A 16 -3.88 -12.53 12.95
N LYS A 17 -3.85 -12.38 11.62
CA LYS A 17 -2.72 -12.82 10.80
C LYS A 17 -1.43 -12.06 11.15
N LEU A 18 -1.51 -10.75 11.41
CA LEU A 18 -0.36 -9.94 11.82
C LEU A 18 0.18 -10.40 13.17
N GLN A 19 -0.69 -10.54 14.17
CA GLN A 19 -0.29 -10.99 15.51
C GLN A 19 0.36 -12.37 15.46
N LYS A 20 -0.25 -13.31 14.70
CA LYS A 20 0.35 -14.63 14.48
C LYS A 20 1.73 -14.55 13.82
N LYS A 21 1.91 -13.70 12.80
CA LYS A 21 3.19 -13.54 12.11
C LYS A 21 4.29 -12.98 13.02
N ILE A 22 3.95 -12.03 13.89
CA ILE A 22 4.88 -11.48 14.89
C ILE A 22 5.31 -12.57 15.89
N GLN A 23 4.37 -13.38 16.39
CA GLN A 23 4.69 -14.45 17.34
C GLN A 23 5.55 -15.55 16.71
N ILE A 24 5.27 -15.92 15.45
CA ILE A 24 6.10 -16.88 14.70
C ILE A 24 7.52 -16.33 14.57
N ARG A 25 7.69 -15.09 14.09
CA ARG A 25 9.03 -14.53 13.89
C ARG A 25 9.80 -14.41 15.20
N LYS A 26 9.15 -14.06 16.30
CA LYS A 26 9.79 -14.01 17.62
C LYS A 26 10.43 -15.35 17.99
N LYS A 27 9.72 -16.46 17.76
CA LYS A 27 10.24 -17.82 17.99
C LYS A 27 11.37 -18.18 17.04
N GLU A 28 11.22 -17.89 15.75
CA GLU A 28 12.28 -18.12 14.75
C GLU A 28 13.58 -17.41 15.16
N MET A 29 13.51 -16.20 15.73
CA MET A 29 14.68 -15.46 16.19
C MET A 29 15.42 -16.09 17.38
N GLU A 30 14.78 -17.01 18.13
CA GLU A 30 15.45 -17.76 19.20
C GLU A 30 16.46 -18.78 18.64
N GLU A 31 16.28 -19.19 17.37
CA GLU A 31 17.10 -20.18 16.68
C GLU A 31 18.03 -19.55 15.62
N ASP A 32 17.94 -18.23 15.40
CA ASP A 32 18.74 -17.52 14.41
C ASP A 32 20.23 -17.51 14.81
N ASN A 33 21.12 -17.62 13.81
CA ASN A 33 22.54 -17.31 14.00
C ASN A 33 22.69 -15.78 14.16
N ASN A 34 23.30 -15.36 15.27
CA ASN A 34 23.49 -13.96 15.65
C ASN A 34 24.96 -13.51 15.61
N ASP A 35 25.82 -14.19 14.85
CA ASP A 35 27.25 -13.87 14.73
C ASP A 35 27.48 -12.43 14.24
N HIS A 36 26.57 -11.89 13.43
CA HIS A 36 26.63 -10.50 12.96
C HIS A 36 26.55 -9.46 14.08
N TYR A 37 26.10 -9.83 15.29
CA TYR A 37 26.11 -8.93 16.44
C TYR A 37 27.51 -8.50 16.86
N MET A 38 28.58 -9.20 16.42
CA MET A 38 29.94 -8.69 16.57
C MET A 38 30.13 -7.32 15.92
N ILE A 39 29.44 -7.06 14.80
CA ILE A 39 29.47 -5.75 14.12
C ILE A 39 28.66 -4.72 14.91
N TYR A 40 27.51 -5.10 15.47
CA TYR A 40 26.72 -4.22 16.33
C TYR A 40 27.51 -3.81 17.58
N ASN A 41 28.23 -4.75 18.19
CA ASN A 41 29.14 -4.53 19.31
C ASN A 41 30.27 -3.54 18.94
N ALA A 42 30.86 -3.68 17.76
CA ALA A 42 31.87 -2.73 17.27
C ALA A 42 31.30 -1.31 17.06
N LEU A 43 29.99 -1.19 16.79
CA LEU A 43 29.27 0.08 16.70
C LEU A 43 28.76 0.61 18.06
N GLY A 44 29.03 -0.11 19.16
CA GLY A 44 28.68 0.32 20.52
C GLY A 44 27.33 -0.16 21.05
N PHE A 45 26.67 -1.10 20.37
CA PHE A 45 25.44 -1.74 20.85
C PHE A 45 25.75 -3.11 21.44
N THR A 46 25.09 -3.47 22.53
CA THR A 46 25.14 -4.83 23.07
C THR A 46 24.38 -5.81 22.18
N SER A 47 24.67 -7.11 22.29
CA SER A 47 23.91 -8.16 21.62
C SER A 47 22.40 -8.13 21.94
N GLU A 48 22.03 -7.75 23.16
CA GLU A 48 20.62 -7.62 23.55
C GLU A 48 19.95 -6.44 22.83
N GLU A 49 20.60 -5.28 22.78
CA GLU A 49 20.12 -4.15 21.99
C GLU A 49 20.01 -4.51 20.50
N GLY A 50 20.99 -5.25 19.98
CA GLY A 50 20.97 -5.82 18.63
C GLY A 50 19.73 -6.67 18.36
N TYR A 51 19.42 -7.60 19.27
CA TYR A 51 18.20 -8.42 19.18
C TYR A 51 16.93 -7.57 19.17
N GLN A 52 16.83 -6.59 20.08
CA GLN A 52 15.64 -5.73 20.14
C GLN A 52 15.48 -4.88 18.87
N ILE A 53 16.57 -4.36 18.31
CA ILE A 53 16.57 -3.61 17.05
C ILE A 53 16.06 -4.49 15.90
N ASP A 54 16.65 -5.69 15.73
CA ASP A 54 16.25 -6.63 14.68
C ASP A 54 14.78 -7.05 14.86
N TYR A 55 14.33 -7.28 16.09
CA TYR A 55 12.94 -7.63 16.38
C TYR A 55 11.98 -6.51 16.01
N GLN A 56 12.25 -5.28 16.43
CA GLN A 56 11.40 -4.12 16.10
C GLN A 56 11.41 -3.81 14.61
N GLN A 57 12.53 -4.01 13.92
CA GLN A 57 12.59 -3.88 12.46
C GLN A 57 11.68 -4.91 11.77
N ASN A 58 11.67 -6.16 12.23
CA ASN A 58 10.77 -7.19 11.74
C ASN A 58 9.29 -6.83 11.99
N VAL A 59 8.95 -6.42 13.22
CA VAL A 59 7.60 -5.99 13.59
C VAL A 59 7.14 -4.82 12.73
N GLY A 60 7.99 -3.79 12.58
CA GLY A 60 7.71 -2.63 11.74
C GLY A 60 7.47 -3.01 10.28
N ARG A 61 8.30 -3.89 9.70
CA ARG A 61 8.12 -4.40 8.33
C ARG A 61 6.79 -5.14 8.17
N PHE A 62 6.42 -5.99 9.14
CA PHE A 62 5.13 -6.69 9.09
C PHE A 62 3.97 -5.69 9.20
N LEU A 63 4.02 -4.76 10.13
CA LEU A 63 2.98 -3.76 10.30
C LEU A 63 2.75 -2.97 9.00
N TYR A 64 3.81 -2.46 8.37
CA TYR A 64 3.71 -1.72 7.11
C TYR A 64 3.11 -2.55 5.97
N LYS A 65 3.54 -3.82 5.84
CA LYS A 65 2.99 -4.74 4.83
C LYS A 65 1.50 -5.00 5.06
N TYR A 66 1.13 -5.35 6.29
CA TYR A 66 -0.25 -5.71 6.61
C TYR A 66 -1.19 -4.51 6.56
N ALA A 67 -0.75 -3.32 6.98
CA ALA A 67 -1.51 -2.09 6.82
C ALA A 67 -1.78 -1.78 5.34
N GLY A 68 -0.77 -1.92 4.48
CA GLY A 68 -0.93 -1.73 3.04
C GLY A 68 -1.90 -2.71 2.40
N SER A 69 -1.70 -4.02 2.60
CA SER A 69 -2.58 -5.04 2.03
C SER A 69 -4.01 -4.97 2.56
N MET A 70 -4.20 -4.68 3.85
CA MET A 70 -5.52 -4.54 4.44
C MET A 70 -6.29 -3.37 3.82
N LEU A 71 -5.65 -2.21 3.67
CA LEU A 71 -6.33 -1.03 3.16
C LEU A 71 -6.60 -1.13 1.65
N GLU A 72 -5.71 -1.75 0.89
CA GLU A 72 -5.93 -2.15 -0.50
C GLU A 72 -7.18 -3.05 -0.61
N GLU A 73 -7.23 -4.14 0.16
CA GLU A 73 -8.36 -5.07 0.12
C GLU A 73 -9.68 -4.40 0.53
N LEU A 74 -9.68 -3.55 1.56
CA LEU A 74 -10.87 -2.82 1.99
C LEU A 74 -11.39 -1.88 0.90
N ALA A 75 -10.51 -1.08 0.29
CA ALA A 75 -10.88 -0.14 -0.77
C ALA A 75 -11.42 -0.87 -2.02
N ILE A 76 -10.78 -1.98 -2.41
CA ILE A 76 -11.27 -2.87 -3.47
C ILE A 76 -12.67 -3.40 -3.14
N ASN A 77 -12.91 -3.82 -1.90
CA ASN A 77 -14.23 -4.29 -1.49
C ASN A 77 -15.29 -3.19 -1.54
N CYS A 78 -14.94 -1.94 -1.20
CA CYS A 78 -15.84 -0.79 -1.39
C CYS A 78 -16.17 -0.57 -2.87
N LEU A 79 -15.16 -0.59 -3.75
CA LEU A 79 -15.34 -0.44 -5.19
C LEU A 79 -16.23 -1.55 -5.77
N LYS A 80 -15.99 -2.81 -5.41
CA LYS A 80 -16.80 -3.95 -5.90
C LYS A 80 -18.24 -3.95 -5.40
N GLN A 81 -18.49 -3.33 -4.26
CA GLN A 81 -19.85 -3.17 -3.75
C GLN A 81 -20.64 -2.16 -4.59
N ALA A 82 -20.01 -1.04 -4.96
CA ALA A 82 -20.63 -0.02 -5.81
C ALA A 82 -20.66 -0.43 -7.29
N PHE A 83 -19.64 -1.16 -7.73
CA PHE A 83 -19.42 -1.59 -9.11
C PHE A 83 -19.17 -3.11 -9.15
N PRO A 84 -20.23 -3.95 -9.18
CA PRO A 84 -20.09 -5.41 -9.13
C PRO A 84 -19.25 -6.02 -10.26
N GLN A 85 -19.09 -5.31 -11.39
CA GLN A 85 -18.27 -5.71 -12.54
C GLN A 85 -16.77 -5.44 -12.35
N ALA A 86 -16.37 -4.76 -11.27
CA ALA A 86 -14.99 -4.40 -11.02
C ALA A 86 -14.09 -5.63 -10.90
N GLN A 87 -12.93 -5.55 -11.55
CA GLN A 87 -11.94 -6.64 -11.61
C GLN A 87 -10.75 -6.32 -10.71
N GLU A 88 -10.22 -7.33 -10.03
CA GLU A 88 -9.05 -7.19 -9.15
C GLU A 88 -7.79 -7.70 -9.84
N LYS A 89 -6.66 -7.03 -9.59
CA LYS A 89 -5.31 -7.48 -10.00
C LYS A 89 -5.22 -7.80 -11.49
N VAL A 90 -5.77 -6.91 -12.31
CA VAL A 90 -5.73 -7.03 -13.77
C VAL A 90 -4.29 -6.84 -14.24
N LYS A 91 -3.80 -7.72 -15.08
CA LYS A 91 -2.42 -7.68 -15.58
C LYS A 91 -2.38 -7.26 -17.04
N LEU A 92 -1.74 -6.13 -17.30
CA LEU A 92 -1.45 -5.65 -18.65
C LEU A 92 -0.05 -6.06 -19.05
N LEU A 93 0.13 -6.42 -20.33
CA LEU A 93 1.47 -6.64 -20.87
C LEU A 93 2.24 -5.33 -20.84
N ASN A 94 3.50 -5.36 -20.37
CA ASN A 94 4.37 -4.21 -20.49
C ASN A 94 4.77 -4.01 -21.96
N THR A 95 4.35 -2.90 -22.55
CA THR A 95 4.62 -2.53 -23.95
C THR A 95 5.84 -1.63 -24.12
N ILE A 96 6.45 -1.17 -23.02
CA ILE A 96 7.54 -0.16 -23.04
C ILE A 96 8.91 -0.83 -22.97
N ASP A 97 9.08 -1.82 -22.09
CA ASP A 97 10.33 -2.55 -21.93
C ASP A 97 10.11 -4.01 -21.53
N LYS A 98 11.20 -4.74 -21.26
CA LYS A 98 11.15 -6.18 -20.95
C LYS A 98 10.86 -6.49 -19.47
N SER A 99 10.87 -5.51 -18.57
CA SER A 99 10.80 -5.78 -17.12
C SER A 99 10.16 -4.64 -16.32
N PRO A 100 9.09 -4.88 -15.56
CA PRO A 100 8.43 -6.17 -15.35
C PRO A 100 7.68 -6.65 -16.60
N LYS A 101 7.41 -7.96 -16.72
CA LYS A 101 6.64 -8.51 -17.87
C LYS A 101 5.21 -7.95 -17.93
N HIS A 102 4.62 -7.69 -16.78
CA HIS A 102 3.28 -7.15 -16.66
C HIS A 102 3.26 -5.96 -15.72
N VAL A 103 2.35 -5.03 -16.00
CA VAL A 103 1.89 -4.00 -15.09
C VAL A 103 0.58 -4.50 -14.46
N GLU A 104 0.50 -4.46 -13.14
CA GLU A 104 -0.71 -4.83 -12.40
C GLU A 104 -1.54 -3.57 -12.11
N ILE A 105 -2.86 -3.69 -12.25
CA ILE A 105 -3.88 -2.73 -11.82
C ILE A 105 -4.57 -3.36 -10.62
N ASP A 106 -4.55 -2.67 -9.47
CA ASP A 106 -5.13 -3.19 -8.22
C ASP A 106 -6.63 -3.44 -8.39
N CYS A 107 -7.34 -2.46 -8.96
CA CYS A 107 -8.76 -2.58 -9.31
C CYS A 107 -9.09 -1.87 -10.62
N LEU A 108 -9.82 -2.54 -11.52
CA LEU A 108 -10.32 -1.96 -12.76
C LEU A 108 -11.84 -1.83 -12.68
N VAL A 109 -12.35 -0.61 -12.85
CA VAL A 109 -13.78 -0.31 -12.91
C VAL A 109 -14.06 0.40 -14.24
N ASP A 110 -14.70 -0.30 -15.17
CA ASP A 110 -14.91 0.16 -16.54
C ASP A 110 -13.58 0.57 -17.20
N ASP A 111 -13.36 1.85 -17.50
CA ASP A 111 -12.10 2.37 -18.04
C ASP A 111 -11.13 2.89 -16.96
N ARG A 112 -11.53 2.91 -15.68
CA ARG A 112 -10.76 3.47 -14.56
C ARG A 112 -9.87 2.43 -13.91
N ALA A 113 -8.55 2.61 -14.03
CA ALA A 113 -7.53 1.71 -13.50
C ALA A 113 -6.94 2.26 -12.20
N TYR A 114 -7.38 1.72 -11.07
CA TYR A 114 -7.00 2.16 -9.74
C TYR A 114 -5.67 1.55 -9.27
N GLU A 115 -4.79 2.43 -8.77
CA GLU A 115 -3.69 2.12 -7.85
C GLU A 115 -4.09 2.54 -6.43
N ILE A 116 -4.01 1.63 -5.48
CA ILE A 116 -4.39 1.90 -4.10
C ILE A 116 -3.14 1.84 -3.22
N LYS A 117 -2.89 2.93 -2.51
CA LYS A 117 -1.77 3.05 -1.56
C LYS A 117 -2.31 3.50 -0.21
N TRP A 118 -1.87 2.83 0.85
CA TRP A 118 -2.14 3.32 2.19
C TRP A 118 -1.30 4.56 2.50
N LYS A 119 -0.01 4.50 2.23
CA LYS A 119 0.96 5.59 2.41
C LYS A 119 2.13 5.33 1.48
N ASP A 120 2.67 6.39 0.89
CA ASP A 120 3.94 6.28 0.18
C ASP A 120 5.13 6.59 1.10
N ALA A 121 6.13 5.71 1.10
CA ALA A 121 7.36 5.86 1.87
C ALA A 121 8.55 6.26 1.00
N THR A 122 8.34 6.38 -0.32
CA THR A 122 9.39 6.60 -1.31
C THR A 122 10.14 7.91 -1.07
N THR A 123 11.47 7.79 -1.08
CA THR A 123 12.41 8.93 -1.05
C THR A 123 13.36 8.95 -2.25
N ASP A 124 13.28 7.97 -3.16
CA ASP A 124 14.18 7.91 -4.33
C ASP A 124 13.46 8.17 -5.67
N GLY A 125 14.26 8.55 -6.68
CA GLY A 125 13.77 8.86 -8.03
C GLY A 125 13.58 7.64 -8.95
N ASP A 126 14.01 6.44 -8.55
CA ASP A 126 13.80 5.22 -9.34
C ASP A 126 12.31 4.83 -9.34
N HIS A 127 11.65 5.05 -8.21
CA HIS A 127 10.21 4.87 -8.07
C HIS A 127 9.39 5.74 -9.03
N ILE A 128 9.80 6.99 -9.31
CA ILE A 128 9.07 7.87 -10.25
C ILE A 128 9.13 7.32 -11.68
N LYS A 129 10.29 6.82 -12.11
CA LYS A 129 10.45 6.23 -13.46
C LYS A 129 9.59 4.98 -13.63
N LYS A 130 9.56 4.12 -12.60
CA LYS A 130 8.70 2.93 -12.60
C LYS A 130 7.23 3.29 -12.67
N GLU A 131 6.82 4.32 -11.92
CA GLU A 131 5.44 4.78 -11.94
C GLU A 131 5.08 5.38 -13.30
N HIS A 132 5.92 6.25 -13.87
CA HIS A 132 5.73 6.80 -15.22
C HIS A 132 5.52 5.70 -16.25
N LYS A 133 6.35 4.66 -16.22
CA LYS A 133 6.19 3.52 -17.14
C LYS A 133 4.85 2.83 -16.94
N ARG A 134 4.51 2.52 -15.69
CA ARG A 134 3.27 1.83 -15.33
C ARG A 134 2.03 2.60 -15.83
N VAL A 135 1.97 3.90 -15.55
CA VAL A 135 0.82 4.72 -15.95
C VAL A 135 0.72 4.92 -17.46
N GLN A 136 1.86 4.96 -18.18
CA GLN A 136 1.87 5.01 -19.63
C GLN A 136 1.33 3.71 -20.24
N VAL A 137 1.74 2.54 -19.74
CA VAL A 137 1.20 1.23 -20.20
C VAL A 137 -0.31 1.16 -20.00
N ILE A 138 -0.81 1.65 -18.86
CA ILE A 138 -2.25 1.71 -18.56
C ILE A 138 -2.97 2.64 -19.55
N LYS A 139 -2.41 3.82 -19.81
CA LYS A 139 -2.96 4.79 -20.76
C LYS A 139 -3.00 4.25 -22.18
N ASP A 140 -1.93 3.61 -22.63
CA ASP A 140 -1.82 3.02 -23.97
C ASP A 140 -2.80 1.87 -24.17
N ALA A 141 -3.16 1.17 -23.09
CA ALA A 141 -4.20 0.15 -23.08
C ALA A 141 -5.63 0.73 -23.13
N GLY A 142 -5.78 2.05 -23.14
CA GLY A 142 -7.07 2.75 -23.22
C GLY A 142 -7.74 3.03 -21.89
N TYR A 143 -7.02 2.86 -20.77
CA TYR A 143 -7.56 3.10 -19.43
C TYR A 143 -7.14 4.47 -18.88
N THR A 144 -7.94 4.99 -17.97
CA THR A 144 -7.66 6.18 -17.17
C THR A 144 -6.98 5.77 -15.87
N PRO A 145 -5.66 6.05 -15.68
CA PRO A 145 -4.97 5.69 -14.45
C PRO A 145 -5.42 6.60 -13.31
N ILE A 146 -5.87 6.00 -12.20
CA ILE A 146 -6.30 6.71 -10.99
C ILE A 146 -5.46 6.23 -9.82
N ARG A 147 -4.85 7.15 -9.06
CA ARG A 147 -4.12 6.82 -7.84
C ARG A 147 -4.83 7.36 -6.62
N ILE A 148 -5.03 6.49 -5.64
CA ILE A 148 -5.62 6.82 -4.34
C ILE A 148 -4.58 6.52 -3.27
N MET A 149 -4.14 7.56 -2.54
CA MET A 149 -3.18 7.44 -1.44
C MET A 149 -3.78 7.96 -0.12
N PHE A 150 -4.13 7.08 0.80
CA PHE A 150 -4.93 7.47 1.98
C PHE A 150 -4.22 8.33 3.03
N PHE A 151 -2.89 8.24 3.14
CA PHE A 151 -2.11 8.99 4.11
C PHE A 151 -0.95 9.72 3.44
N GLU A 152 -0.84 11.02 3.74
CA GLU A 152 0.26 11.87 3.27
C GLU A 152 1.59 11.51 3.96
N PRO A 153 2.72 11.65 3.25
CA PRO A 153 4.03 11.51 3.87
C PRO A 153 4.39 12.74 4.70
N ASN A 154 5.22 12.55 5.73
CA ASN A 154 5.65 13.64 6.62
C ASN A 154 6.98 14.29 6.18
N ARG A 155 7.85 13.56 5.47
CA ARG A 155 9.20 14.04 5.12
C ARG A 155 9.12 14.93 3.89
N GLU A 156 9.77 16.09 3.91
CA GLU A 156 9.76 17.05 2.79
C GLU A 156 10.12 16.42 1.43
N GLN A 157 11.13 15.55 1.42
CA GLN A 157 11.54 14.85 0.20
C GLN A 157 10.41 13.98 -0.36
N ALA A 158 9.71 13.24 0.49
CA ALA A 158 8.59 12.41 0.08
C ALA A 158 7.41 13.27 -0.39
N ILE A 159 7.14 14.40 0.26
CA ILE A 159 6.11 15.37 -0.17
C ILE A 159 6.41 15.89 -1.60
N ARG A 160 7.66 16.27 -1.88
CA ARG A 160 8.07 16.71 -3.22
C ARG A 160 7.90 15.61 -4.27
N ILE A 161 8.23 14.36 -3.93
CA ILE A 161 8.03 13.22 -4.82
C ILE A 161 6.53 13.00 -5.11
N GLN A 162 5.67 13.09 -4.10
CA GLN A 162 4.22 12.96 -4.32
C GLN A 162 3.66 14.11 -5.17
N ALA A 163 4.18 15.33 -5.03
CA ALA A 163 3.81 16.44 -5.93
C ALA A 163 4.18 16.13 -7.40
N THR A 164 5.37 15.59 -7.64
CA THR A 164 5.80 15.15 -8.97
C THR A 164 4.91 14.02 -9.51
N LEU A 165 4.56 13.03 -8.68
CA LEU A 165 3.65 11.95 -9.08
C LEU A 165 2.25 12.47 -9.40
N LYS A 166 1.73 13.41 -8.60
CA LYS A 166 0.44 14.06 -8.88
C LYS A 166 0.45 14.80 -10.21
N GLN A 167 1.55 15.48 -10.55
CA GLN A 167 1.68 16.13 -11.85
C GLN A 167 1.80 15.12 -12.99
N LEU A 168 2.60 14.06 -12.83
CA LEU A 168 2.70 12.97 -13.79
C LEU A 168 1.33 12.38 -14.15
N TYR A 169 0.50 12.08 -13.15
CA TYR A 169 -0.85 11.56 -13.38
C TYR A 169 -1.73 12.54 -14.15
N LYS A 170 -1.63 13.85 -13.88
CA LYS A 170 -2.38 14.86 -14.64
C LYS A 170 -1.91 14.96 -16.09
N ASP A 171 -0.60 14.95 -16.32
CA ASP A 171 -0.01 15.15 -17.65
C ASP A 171 -0.40 14.05 -18.65
N ILE A 172 -0.62 12.83 -18.17
CA ILE A 172 -1.07 11.69 -18.98
C ILE A 172 -2.61 11.57 -19.08
N GLY A 173 -3.35 12.52 -18.48
CA GLY A 173 -4.80 12.52 -18.42
C GLY A 173 -5.40 11.49 -17.45
N GLY A 174 -4.71 11.21 -16.36
CA GLY A 174 -5.21 10.43 -15.22
C GLY A 174 -5.51 11.29 -14.00
N GLU A 175 -5.79 10.64 -12.88
CA GLU A 175 -6.23 11.27 -11.63
C GLU A 175 -5.40 10.84 -10.43
N TYR A 176 -5.23 11.74 -9.46
CA TYR A 176 -4.43 11.48 -8.27
C TYR A 176 -5.08 12.16 -7.05
N TYR A 177 -5.44 11.33 -6.06
CA TYR A 177 -6.06 11.73 -4.80
C TYR A 177 -5.18 11.28 -3.64
N ALA A 178 -4.96 12.18 -2.68
CA ALA A 178 -4.15 11.87 -1.49
C ALA A 178 -4.71 12.47 -0.21
N GLY A 179 -4.42 11.84 0.92
CA GLY A 179 -4.89 12.28 2.23
C GLY A 179 -6.41 12.32 2.30
N GLU A 180 -6.97 13.45 2.77
CA GLU A 180 -8.41 13.65 2.84
C GLU A 180 -9.12 13.52 1.49
N ASP A 181 -8.48 13.96 0.39
CA ASP A 181 -9.06 13.84 -0.95
C ASP A 181 -9.25 12.38 -1.34
N ALA A 182 -8.33 11.48 -0.95
CA ALA A 182 -8.45 10.05 -1.21
C ALA A 182 -9.62 9.41 -0.45
N TRP A 183 -9.81 9.77 0.82
CA TRP A 183 -10.95 9.30 1.61
C TRP A 183 -12.28 9.80 1.06
N ASN A 184 -12.35 11.09 0.73
CA ASN A 184 -13.55 11.72 0.18
C ASN A 184 -13.90 11.14 -1.20
N TYR A 185 -12.91 10.96 -2.06
CA TYR A 185 -13.09 10.36 -3.38
C TYR A 185 -13.69 8.95 -3.28
N LEU A 186 -13.11 8.06 -2.45
CA LEU A 186 -13.64 6.71 -2.29
C LEU A 186 -15.08 6.73 -1.74
N MET A 187 -15.38 7.62 -0.79
CA MET A 187 -16.73 7.75 -0.24
C MET A 187 -17.73 8.25 -1.30
N GLN A 188 -17.34 9.22 -2.13
CA GLN A 188 -18.19 9.73 -3.21
C GLN A 188 -18.45 8.66 -4.29
N GLU A 189 -17.42 7.90 -4.66
CA GLU A 189 -17.52 6.85 -5.67
C GLU A 189 -18.32 5.63 -5.21
N THR A 190 -18.24 5.29 -3.92
CA THR A 190 -18.78 4.01 -3.43
C THR A 190 -19.97 4.15 -2.48
N GLY A 191 -20.21 5.35 -1.95
CA GLY A 191 -21.14 5.60 -0.85
C GLY A 191 -20.67 5.05 0.50
N VAL A 192 -19.47 4.46 0.60
CA VAL A 192 -18.97 3.84 1.82
C VAL A 192 -17.96 4.76 2.53
N ASN A 193 -18.25 5.13 3.78
CA ASN A 193 -17.33 5.91 4.60
C ASN A 193 -16.31 4.99 5.30
N LEU A 194 -15.30 4.55 4.53
CA LEU A 194 -14.24 3.67 5.04
C LEU A 194 -13.40 4.34 6.15
N LYS A 195 -13.24 5.66 6.13
CA LYS A 195 -12.51 6.40 7.16
C LYS A 195 -13.19 6.29 8.52
N GLU A 196 -14.52 6.34 8.53
CA GLU A 196 -15.32 6.25 9.75
C GLU A 196 -15.25 4.85 10.39
N LEU A 197 -15.11 3.80 9.58
CA LEU A 197 -14.83 2.44 10.08
C LEU A 197 -13.58 2.45 10.97
N PHE A 198 -12.50 3.08 10.53
CA PHE A 198 -11.27 3.18 11.32
C PHE A 198 -11.41 4.11 12.53
N ASN A 199 -12.15 5.22 12.41
CA ASN A 199 -12.38 6.12 13.54
C ASN A 199 -13.08 5.42 14.72
N LYS A 200 -14.04 4.53 14.43
CA LYS A 200 -14.73 3.72 15.44
C LYS A 200 -13.84 2.71 16.16
N MET A 201 -12.63 2.47 15.64
CA MET A 201 -11.65 1.54 16.21
C MET A 201 -10.45 2.25 16.86
N LYS A 202 -10.43 3.58 16.86
CA LYS A 202 -9.39 4.34 17.56
C LYS A 202 -9.52 4.14 19.07
N GLU A 203 -8.36 4.15 19.74
CA GLU A 203 -8.25 4.09 21.20
C GLU A 203 -8.98 5.24 21.89
#